data_AF-A0A507CEU8-F1
#
_entry.id   AF-A0A507CEU8-F1
#
_cell.length_a   1.000
_cell.length_b   1.000
_cell.length_c   1.000
_cell.angle_alpha   90.00
_cell.angle_beta   90.00
_cell.angle_gamma   90.00
#
_symmetry.space_group_name_H-M   'P 1'
#
loop_
_entity.id
_entity.type
_entity.pdbx_description
1 polymer ?
#
loop_
_entity_poly.entity_id
_entity_poly.type
_entity_poly.pdbx_seq_one_letter_code
_entity_poly.pdbx_strand_id
1 'polypeptide(L)'
;MYVHYLHLQREEKHEELLEDLRSRRGVLHDSSKRCVFVDLGAGRADTLRVFLRERDAKFSYDYPIPYWAHYTTCEIYLFEANPRFTADLRRAESLYRSRGFNVTVFPEHACTDYDGIATLYLDEKNKDNDYWLTSCHNKATSLYSQGRPINVTAIDIASWLAASFKPEDYVLVKMDIEKAEFFVLPRMVEVHADTVVDTLMVELHPYDFADEQIAKGWKAIEELSKTILIPYYDSFA
;
A
#
# COMPACT_ATOMS: atom_id res chain seq x y z
N MET A 1 -1.46 -27.44 -6.59
CA MET A 1 -1.26 -28.28 -5.38
C MET A 1 -0.51 -27.52 -4.28
N TYR A 2 0.60 -26.83 -4.59
CA TYR A 2 1.34 -25.99 -3.62
C TYR A 2 0.54 -24.77 -3.12
N VAL A 3 -0.18 -24.09 -4.02
CA VAL A 3 -1.02 -22.91 -3.72
C VAL A 3 -2.19 -23.25 -2.78
N HIS A 4 -2.73 -24.46 -2.85
CA HIS A 4 -3.86 -24.87 -2.01
C HIS A 4 -3.42 -25.34 -0.61
N TYR A 5 -2.21 -25.89 -0.50
CA TYR A 5 -1.61 -26.29 0.78
C TYR A 5 -1.17 -25.09 1.62
N LEU A 6 -0.65 -24.02 0.98
CA LEU A 6 -0.34 -22.75 1.65
C LEU A 6 -1.60 -21.99 2.10
N HIS A 7 -2.74 -22.20 1.45
CA HIS A 7 -4.01 -21.54 1.79
C HIS A 7 -4.58 -22.05 3.12
N LEU A 8 -4.63 -23.38 3.32
CA LEU A 8 -5.16 -23.98 4.54
C LEU A 8 -4.25 -23.76 5.76
N GLN A 9 -2.92 -23.79 5.58
CA GLN A 9 -1.97 -23.43 6.65
C GLN A 9 -1.99 -21.92 6.98
N ARG A 10 -2.54 -21.07 6.10
CA ARG A 10 -2.70 -19.62 6.31
C ARG A 10 -3.93 -19.27 7.15
N GLU A 11 -5.05 -19.97 6.98
CA GLU A 11 -6.29 -19.67 7.70
C GLU A 11 -6.20 -20.00 9.21
N GLU A 12 -5.56 -21.12 9.58
CA GLU A 12 -5.36 -21.46 10.99
C GLU A 12 -4.38 -20.49 11.68
N LYS A 13 -3.31 -20.11 10.98
CA LYS A 13 -2.33 -19.13 11.46
C LYS A 13 -2.92 -17.72 11.56
N HIS A 14 -3.93 -17.42 10.75
CA HIS A 14 -4.65 -16.14 10.75
C HIS A 14 -5.50 -15.99 12.01
N GLU A 15 -6.26 -17.01 12.41
CA GLU A 15 -7.01 -16.96 13.68
C GLU A 15 -6.09 -16.93 14.89
N GLU A 16 -4.99 -17.69 14.92
CA GLU A 16 -4.02 -17.61 16.02
C GLU A 16 -3.34 -16.22 16.13
N LEU A 17 -3.00 -15.58 15.00
CA LEU A 17 -2.47 -14.20 15.01
C LEU A 17 -3.52 -13.20 15.47
N LEU A 18 -4.77 -13.35 15.02
CA LEU A 18 -5.87 -12.49 15.47
C LEU A 18 -6.13 -12.68 16.97
N GLU A 19 -6.06 -13.89 17.50
CA GLU A 19 -6.19 -14.18 18.92
C GLU A 19 -5.00 -13.67 19.74
N ASP A 20 -3.76 -13.78 19.26
CA ASP A 20 -2.57 -13.22 19.93
C ASP A 20 -2.61 -11.68 19.93
N LEU A 21 -3.02 -11.05 18.82
CA LEU A 21 -3.25 -9.60 18.73
C LEU A 21 -4.37 -9.13 19.69
N ARG A 22 -5.42 -9.95 19.87
CA ARG A 22 -6.50 -9.71 20.85
C ARG A 22 -6.01 -9.90 22.29
N SER A 23 -5.20 -10.92 22.54
CA SER A 23 -4.68 -11.34 23.85
C SER A 23 -3.66 -10.36 24.43
N ARG A 24 -2.73 -9.83 23.61
CA ARG A 24 -1.67 -8.92 24.05
C ARG A 24 -2.16 -7.52 24.43
N ARG A 25 -3.42 -7.17 24.15
CA ARG A 25 -3.96 -5.81 24.35
C ARG A 25 -5.11 -5.82 25.37
N GLY A 26 -4.73 -5.80 26.65
CA GLY A 26 -5.65 -5.59 27.77
C GLY A 26 -6.52 -4.34 27.59
N VAL A 27 -7.78 -4.45 28.03
CA VAL A 27 -8.85 -3.47 27.85
C VAL A 27 -8.62 -2.25 28.74
N LEU A 28 -7.93 -1.25 28.20
CA LEU A 28 -8.07 0.16 28.55
C LEU A 28 -8.06 0.95 27.25
N HIS A 29 -9.08 1.78 27.05
CA HIS A 29 -9.17 2.68 25.90
C HIS A 29 -8.14 3.78 26.08
N ASP A 30 -6.96 3.57 25.52
CA ASP A 30 -5.88 4.54 25.50
C ASP A 30 -6.12 5.49 24.32
N SER A 31 -6.44 6.75 24.63
CA SER A 31 -6.64 7.82 23.66
C SER A 31 -5.38 8.19 22.87
N SER A 32 -4.26 7.49 23.10
CA SER A 32 -3.00 7.65 22.37
C SER A 32 -2.89 6.82 21.09
N LYS A 33 -3.73 5.79 20.90
CA LYS A 33 -3.63 4.86 19.77
C LYS A 33 -4.26 5.46 18.52
N ARG A 34 -3.46 5.62 17.46
CA ARG A 34 -3.95 6.11 16.17
C ARG A 34 -4.37 4.94 15.29
N CYS A 35 -5.44 5.11 14.52
CA CYS A 35 -5.70 4.28 13.36
C CYS A 35 -5.15 5.00 12.14
N VAL A 36 -4.41 4.30 11.28
CA VAL A 36 -3.76 4.87 10.10
C VAL A 36 -4.03 4.00 8.88
N PHE A 37 -4.41 4.64 7.78
CA PHE A 37 -4.52 4.05 6.46
C PHE A 37 -3.53 4.72 5.51
N VAL A 38 -2.63 3.95 4.93
CA VAL A 38 -1.64 4.41 3.95
C VAL A 38 -1.92 3.71 2.62
N ASP A 39 -2.18 4.49 1.58
CA ASP A 39 -2.47 4.00 0.24
C ASP A 39 -1.34 4.36 -0.70
N LEU A 40 -0.60 3.35 -1.15
CA LEU A 40 0.49 3.48 -2.11
C LEU A 40 -0.06 3.12 -3.50
N GLY A 41 0.00 4.10 -4.41
CA GLY A 41 -0.65 4.07 -5.72
C GLY A 41 -2.16 4.33 -5.61
N ALA A 42 -2.48 5.49 -5.05
CA ALA A 42 -3.86 5.87 -4.77
C ALA A 42 -4.70 6.13 -6.03
N GLY A 43 -4.10 6.24 -7.21
CA GLY A 43 -4.80 6.47 -8.47
C GLY A 43 -5.68 7.72 -8.39
N ARG A 44 -6.99 7.60 -8.54
CA ARG A 44 -7.96 8.72 -8.36
C ARG A 44 -8.57 8.81 -6.96
N ALA A 45 -7.92 8.21 -5.97
CA ALA A 45 -8.45 7.99 -4.62
C ALA A 45 -9.72 7.10 -4.60
N ASP A 46 -9.85 6.17 -5.55
CA ASP A 46 -11.00 5.25 -5.61
C ASP A 46 -11.03 4.31 -4.37
N THR A 47 -9.86 3.83 -3.95
CA THR A 47 -9.59 3.03 -2.75
C THR A 47 -9.92 3.75 -1.45
N LEU A 48 -9.75 5.08 -1.38
CA LEU A 48 -10.20 5.88 -0.23
C LEU A 48 -11.71 5.72 0.00
N ARG A 49 -12.50 5.69 -1.08
CA ARG A 49 -13.95 5.53 -1.01
C ARG A 49 -14.34 4.15 -0.48
N VAL A 50 -13.58 3.13 -0.89
CA VAL A 50 -13.74 1.75 -0.40
C VAL A 50 -13.39 1.68 1.08
N PHE A 51 -12.25 2.24 1.50
CA PHE A 51 -11.84 2.30 2.91
C PHE A 51 -12.88 3.00 3.78
N LEU A 52 -13.42 4.13 3.33
CA LEU A 52 -14.47 4.86 4.04
C LEU A 52 -15.88 4.24 3.91
N ARG A 53 -15.99 3.08 3.25
CA ARG A 53 -17.23 2.32 3.06
C ARG A 53 -18.34 3.16 2.41
N GLU A 54 -18.00 3.97 1.41
CA GLU A 54 -19.00 4.67 0.60
C GLU A 54 -19.86 3.68 -0.20
N ARG A 55 -21.18 3.92 -0.25
CA ARG A 55 -22.14 2.98 -0.86
C ARG A 55 -21.93 2.76 -2.36
N ASP A 56 -21.33 3.72 -3.03
CA ASP A 56 -21.08 3.76 -4.47
C ASP A 56 -19.58 3.67 -4.79
N ALA A 57 -18.79 3.12 -3.86
CA ALA A 57 -17.39 2.80 -4.12
C ALA A 57 -17.29 1.79 -5.27
N LYS A 58 -16.26 1.98 -6.11
CA LYS A 58 -16.04 1.18 -7.33
C LYS A 58 -15.76 -0.29 -7.04
N PHE A 59 -15.12 -0.57 -5.90
CA PHE A 59 -14.66 -1.90 -5.49
C PHE A 59 -15.28 -2.28 -4.14
N SER A 60 -15.25 -3.57 -3.80
CA SER A 60 -15.74 -4.09 -2.54
C SER A 60 -14.66 -4.92 -1.85
N TYR A 61 -13.79 -4.25 -1.10
CA TYR A 61 -12.80 -4.88 -0.24
C TYR A 61 -13.06 -4.54 1.22
N ASP A 62 -12.89 -5.52 2.11
CA ASP A 62 -12.94 -5.27 3.55
C ASP A 62 -11.52 -4.99 4.05
N TYR A 63 -11.27 -3.73 4.40
CA TYR A 63 -10.04 -3.32 5.05
C TYR A 63 -10.14 -3.63 6.54
N PRO A 64 -9.33 -4.55 7.09
CA PRO A 64 -9.41 -4.88 8.50
C PRO A 64 -9.05 -3.65 9.34
N ILE A 65 -9.86 -3.36 10.36
CA ILE A 65 -9.50 -2.40 11.40
C ILE A 65 -9.81 -3.02 12.76
N PRO A 66 -9.09 -2.67 13.83
CA PRO A 66 -9.37 -3.20 15.15
C PRO A 66 -10.73 -2.70 15.67
N TYR A 67 -11.36 -3.48 16.56
CA TYR A 67 -12.70 -3.20 17.09
C TYR A 67 -12.87 -1.83 17.76
N TRP A 68 -11.77 -1.21 18.20
CA TRP A 68 -11.76 0.09 18.85
C TRP A 68 -11.63 1.27 17.87
N ALA A 69 -11.30 0.99 16.60
CA ALA A 69 -11.14 2.00 15.56
C ALA A 69 -12.40 2.12 14.70
N HIS A 70 -12.56 3.29 14.08
CA HIS A 70 -13.55 3.53 13.05
C HIS A 70 -12.86 4.08 11.80
N TYR A 71 -13.27 3.60 10.61
CA TYR A 71 -12.71 4.05 9.32
C TYR A 71 -12.71 5.58 9.18
N THR A 72 -13.75 6.24 9.70
CA THR A 72 -13.91 7.70 9.60
C THR A 72 -13.03 8.50 10.55
N THR A 73 -12.34 7.85 11.50
CA THR A 73 -11.45 8.50 12.47
C THR A 73 -9.97 8.23 12.22
N CYS A 74 -9.64 7.40 11.21
CA CYS A 74 -8.26 7.08 10.89
C CYS A 74 -7.55 8.27 10.22
N GLU A 75 -6.24 8.40 10.46
CA GLU A 75 -5.36 9.25 9.65
C GLU A 75 -5.12 8.58 8.31
N ILE A 76 -5.24 9.33 7.22
CA ILE A 76 -5.22 8.77 5.87
C ILE A 76 -4.15 9.46 5.04
N TYR A 77 -3.26 8.68 4.45
CA TYR A 77 -2.15 9.16 3.62
C TYR A 77 -2.23 8.50 2.24
N LEU A 78 -2.38 9.32 1.18
CA LEU A 78 -2.50 8.83 -0.20
C LEU A 78 -1.28 9.24 -1.02
N PHE A 79 -0.54 8.29 -1.56
CA PHE A 79 0.62 8.52 -2.42
C PHE A 79 0.29 8.12 -3.86
N GLU A 80 0.63 8.98 -4.81
CA GLU A 80 0.42 8.71 -6.23
C GLU A 80 1.54 9.34 -7.06
N ALA A 81 2.17 8.53 -7.91
CA ALA A 81 3.31 8.95 -8.70
C ALA A 81 2.88 9.68 -9.99
N ASN A 82 1.78 9.24 -10.62
CA ASN A 82 1.34 9.71 -11.91
C ASN A 82 0.67 11.10 -11.83
N PRO A 83 1.27 12.16 -12.43
CA PRO A 83 0.72 13.52 -12.38
C PRO A 83 -0.67 13.67 -13.01
N ARG A 84 -1.10 12.69 -13.82
CA ARG A 84 -2.45 12.66 -14.38
C ARG A 84 -3.52 12.70 -13.29
N PHE A 85 -3.23 12.09 -12.14
CA PHE A 85 -4.18 11.99 -11.04
C PHE A 85 -4.04 13.11 -10.01
N THR A 86 -3.06 14.02 -10.15
CA THR A 86 -2.85 15.14 -9.22
C THR A 86 -4.13 15.94 -8.97
N ALA A 87 -4.88 16.24 -10.04
CA ALA A 87 -6.11 17.00 -9.92
C ALA A 87 -7.22 16.24 -9.18
N ASP A 88 -7.33 14.92 -9.40
CA ASP A 88 -8.28 14.05 -8.69
C ASP A 88 -7.92 13.91 -7.21
N LEU A 89 -6.65 13.64 -6.89
CA LEU A 89 -6.15 13.55 -5.51
C LEU A 89 -6.42 14.85 -4.73
N ARG A 90 -6.12 16.01 -5.31
CA ARG A 90 -6.33 17.31 -4.65
C ARG A 90 -7.82 17.62 -4.45
N ARG A 91 -8.68 17.20 -5.38
CA ARG A 91 -10.14 17.27 -5.20
C ARG A 91 -10.61 16.37 -4.07
N ALA A 92 -10.12 15.12 -4.01
CA ALA A 92 -10.43 14.19 -2.94
C ALA A 92 -9.98 14.75 -1.58
N GLU A 93 -8.73 15.21 -1.46
CA GLU A 93 -8.20 15.85 -0.23
C GLU A 93 -9.13 16.96 0.27
N SER A 94 -9.49 17.89 -0.63
CA SER A 94 -10.36 19.03 -0.30
C SER A 94 -11.76 18.57 0.12
N LEU A 95 -12.35 17.61 -0.61
CA LEU A 95 -13.68 17.07 -0.33
C LEU A 95 -13.73 16.39 1.03
N TYR A 96 -12.81 15.46 1.31
CA TYR A 96 -12.84 14.68 2.54
C TYR A 96 -12.42 15.52 3.76
N ARG A 97 -11.46 16.43 3.62
CA ARG A 97 -11.17 17.39 4.70
C ARG A 97 -12.38 18.27 5.02
N SER A 98 -13.14 18.73 4.02
CA SER A 98 -14.37 19.50 4.26
C SER A 98 -15.47 18.71 4.98
N ARG A 99 -15.41 17.38 4.91
CA ARG A 99 -16.31 16.45 5.62
C ARG A 99 -15.76 16.02 6.99
N GLY A 100 -14.61 16.55 7.41
CA GLY A 100 -14.01 16.27 8.72
C GLY A 100 -13.06 15.07 8.78
N PHE A 101 -12.68 14.49 7.64
CA PHE A 101 -11.71 13.39 7.61
C PHE A 101 -10.26 13.91 7.64
N ASN A 102 -9.37 13.17 8.30
CA ASN A 102 -7.94 13.47 8.33
C ASN A 102 -7.22 12.83 7.13
N VAL A 103 -7.37 13.44 5.95
CA VAL A 103 -6.74 12.98 4.70
C VAL A 103 -5.58 13.88 4.33
N THR A 104 -4.44 13.30 3.95
CA THR A 104 -3.27 13.97 3.40
C THR A 104 -2.85 13.29 2.11
N VAL A 105 -2.58 14.07 1.06
CA VAL A 105 -2.22 13.51 -0.25
C VAL A 105 -0.84 13.98 -0.71
N PHE A 106 -0.10 13.05 -1.29
CA PHE A 106 1.24 13.22 -1.87
C PHE A 106 1.17 12.92 -3.38
N PRO A 107 0.66 13.85 -4.20
CA PRO A 107 0.66 13.69 -5.64
C PRO A 107 2.07 13.88 -6.19
N GLU A 108 2.39 13.20 -7.29
CA GLU A 108 3.71 13.21 -7.92
C GLU A 108 4.82 12.73 -6.97
N HIS A 109 4.48 11.76 -6.12
CA HIS A 109 5.40 11.06 -5.23
C HIS A 109 5.38 9.57 -5.52
N ALA A 110 6.48 9.06 -6.09
CA ALA A 110 6.71 7.63 -6.26
C ALA A 110 7.16 7.00 -4.93
N CYS A 111 6.46 5.96 -4.52
CA CYS A 111 6.86 5.11 -3.39
C CYS A 111 7.96 4.15 -3.87
N THR A 112 9.17 4.31 -3.37
CA THR A 112 10.35 3.56 -3.78
C THR A 112 11.18 3.12 -2.56
N ASP A 113 12.36 2.54 -2.79
CA ASP A 113 13.35 2.16 -1.77
C ASP A 113 14.42 3.25 -1.53
N TYR A 114 14.27 4.45 -2.10
CA TYR A 114 15.20 5.57 -1.93
C TYR A 114 14.50 6.94 -1.97
N ASP A 115 15.11 7.93 -1.35
CA ASP A 115 14.69 9.34 -1.52
C ASP A 115 15.38 9.97 -2.74
N GLY A 116 14.68 10.86 -3.44
CA GLY A 116 15.28 11.67 -4.51
C GLY A 116 14.33 11.91 -5.67
N ILE A 117 14.80 11.60 -6.88
CA ILE A 117 14.02 11.76 -8.11
C ILE A 117 13.88 10.40 -8.79
N ALA A 118 12.64 10.00 -9.05
CA ALA A 118 12.31 8.84 -9.87
C ALA A 118 11.90 9.30 -11.27
N THR A 119 12.35 8.57 -12.29
CA THR A 119 11.84 8.73 -13.65
C THR A 119 10.72 7.72 -13.88
N LEU A 120 9.54 8.24 -14.20
CA LEU A 120 8.39 7.46 -14.60
C LEU A 120 8.24 7.46 -16.12
N TYR A 121 7.77 6.34 -16.65
CA TYR A 121 7.40 6.21 -18.06
C TYR A 121 5.88 6.06 -18.14
N LEU A 122 5.20 7.10 -18.63
CA LEU A 122 3.74 7.12 -18.75
C LEU A 122 3.28 6.33 -19.98
N ASP A 123 2.38 5.36 -19.82
CA ASP A 123 1.70 4.73 -20.96
C ASP A 123 0.69 5.71 -21.59
N GLU A 124 1.02 6.28 -22.76
CA GLU A 124 0.12 7.19 -23.49
C GLU A 124 -0.85 6.46 -24.44
N LYS A 125 -0.76 5.13 -24.60
CA LYS A 125 -1.47 4.39 -25.66
C LYS A 125 -2.66 3.61 -25.15
N ASN A 126 -2.66 3.15 -23.91
CA ASN A 126 -3.72 2.27 -23.42
C ASN A 126 -4.89 3.04 -22.80
N LYS A 127 -5.81 3.51 -23.66
CA LYS A 127 -7.06 4.18 -23.24
C LYS A 127 -8.00 3.28 -22.46
N ASP A 128 -7.89 1.96 -22.63
CA ASP A 128 -8.81 0.97 -22.06
C ASP A 128 -8.49 0.66 -20.59
N ASN A 129 -7.26 0.97 -20.14
CA ASN A 129 -6.80 0.81 -18.76
C ASN A 129 -6.36 2.16 -18.16
N ASP A 130 -7.07 3.25 -18.47
CA ASP A 130 -6.98 4.57 -17.82
C ASP A 130 -5.55 5.13 -17.55
N TYR A 131 -4.54 4.70 -18.32
CA TYR A 131 -3.15 5.14 -18.18
C TYR A 131 -2.54 4.80 -16.79
N TRP A 132 -3.07 3.77 -16.12
CA TRP A 132 -2.67 3.34 -14.75
C TRP A 132 -1.20 2.89 -14.68
N LEU A 133 -0.71 2.27 -15.75
CA LEU A 133 0.62 1.68 -15.81
C LEU A 133 1.72 2.74 -15.85
N THR A 134 2.34 3.00 -14.69
CA THR A 134 3.50 3.88 -14.58
C THR A 134 4.64 3.15 -13.86
N SER A 135 5.61 2.66 -14.62
CA SER A 135 6.79 1.99 -14.04
C SER A 135 7.83 3.01 -13.57
N CYS A 136 8.29 2.88 -12.33
CA CYS A 136 9.35 3.70 -11.74
C CYS A 136 10.70 2.96 -11.68
N HIS A 137 11.33 2.58 -12.80
CA HIS A 137 12.76 2.27 -12.76
C HIS A 137 13.52 2.34 -14.09
N ASN A 138 14.78 2.78 -14.03
CA ASN A 138 15.74 2.90 -15.14
C ASN A 138 16.29 1.56 -15.69
N LYS A 139 15.93 0.43 -15.08
CA LYS A 139 16.31 -0.93 -15.52
C LYS A 139 15.14 -1.89 -15.69
N ALA A 140 13.90 -1.43 -15.48
CA ALA A 140 12.77 -2.22 -15.92
C ALA A 140 12.74 -2.13 -17.44
N THR A 141 13.19 -3.19 -18.12
CA THR A 141 12.67 -3.61 -19.43
C THR A 141 11.17 -3.87 -19.30
N SER A 142 10.39 -2.85 -18.96
CA SER A 142 8.99 -2.85 -19.29
C SER A 142 8.94 -2.66 -20.80
N LEU A 143 8.10 -3.44 -21.47
CA LEU A 143 7.77 -3.30 -22.89
C LEU A 143 7.19 -1.91 -23.25
N TYR A 144 7.23 -0.94 -22.32
CA TYR A 144 6.56 0.35 -22.32
C TYR A 144 7.52 1.54 -22.14
N SER A 145 8.83 1.35 -22.35
CA SER A 145 9.84 2.42 -22.48
C SER A 145 9.61 3.42 -23.64
N GLN A 146 8.43 3.38 -24.25
CA GLN A 146 7.99 4.23 -25.36
C GLN A 146 7.15 5.43 -24.90
N GLY A 147 6.87 5.55 -23.60
CA GLY A 147 6.17 6.67 -22.98
C GLY A 147 7.06 7.90 -22.77
N ARG A 148 6.44 9.08 -22.62
CA ARG A 148 7.17 10.31 -22.26
C ARG A 148 7.76 10.16 -20.85
N PRO A 149 9.08 10.28 -20.67
CA PRO A 149 9.68 10.25 -19.34
C PRO A 149 9.27 11.52 -18.57
N ILE A 150 8.89 11.34 -17.32
CA ILE A 150 8.65 12.44 -16.38
C ILE A 150 9.43 12.18 -15.10
N ASN A 151 9.89 13.25 -14.46
CA ASN A 151 10.56 13.17 -13.17
C ASN A 151 9.58 13.53 -12.07
N VAL A 152 9.52 12.70 -11.04
CA VAL A 152 8.70 12.89 -9.84
C VAL A 152 9.54 12.72 -8.59
N THR A 153 9.02 13.14 -7.45
CA THR A 153 9.68 12.91 -6.17
C THR A 153 9.69 11.42 -5.86
N ALA A 154 10.85 10.86 -5.54
CA ALA A 154 10.97 9.52 -4.97
C ALA A 154 11.04 9.64 -3.44
N ILE A 155 10.28 8.79 -2.75
CA ILE A 155 10.34 8.64 -1.30
C ILE A 155 10.74 7.20 -0.98
N ASP A 156 11.68 7.00 -0.06
CA ASP A 156 11.88 5.73 0.63
C ASP A 156 10.68 5.49 1.55
N ILE A 157 9.65 4.84 1.01
CA ILE A 157 8.36 4.72 1.71
C ILE A 157 8.48 3.86 2.97
N ALA A 158 9.38 2.88 2.96
CA ALA A 158 9.63 2.02 4.10
C ALA A 158 10.26 2.81 5.27
N SER A 159 11.26 3.64 4.98
CA SER A 159 11.84 4.53 6.00
C SER A 159 10.83 5.56 6.49
N TRP A 160 9.99 6.10 5.59
CA TRP A 160 8.92 7.03 5.96
C TRP A 160 7.91 6.38 6.92
N LEU A 161 7.47 5.14 6.66
CA LEU A 161 6.58 4.39 7.55
C LEU A 161 7.21 4.23 8.94
N ALA A 162 8.45 3.72 9.00
CA ALA A 162 9.19 3.49 10.24
C ALA A 162 9.40 4.77 11.08
N ALA A 163 9.55 5.93 10.41
CA ALA A 163 9.75 7.21 11.07
C ALA A 163 8.45 7.92 11.48
N SER A 164 7.32 7.63 10.82
CA SER A 164 6.06 8.36 10.98
C SER A 164 5.15 7.78 12.07
N PHE A 165 5.30 6.50 12.36
CA PHE A 165 4.39 5.73 13.22
C PHE A 165 5.12 5.11 14.40
N LYS A 166 4.32 4.68 15.38
CA LYS A 166 4.80 4.02 16.59
C LYS A 166 4.18 2.63 16.71
N PRO A 167 4.82 1.69 17.44
CA PRO A 167 4.28 0.34 17.63
C PRO A 167 2.89 0.28 18.30
N GLU A 168 2.45 1.36 18.94
CA GLU A 168 1.11 1.45 19.56
C GLU A 168 0.01 1.86 18.58
N ASP A 169 0.36 2.42 17.42
CA ASP A 169 -0.58 2.74 16.36
C ASP A 169 -1.12 1.44 15.72
N TYR A 170 -2.26 1.54 15.02
CA TYR A 170 -2.68 0.54 14.06
C TYR A 170 -2.46 1.08 12.66
N VAL A 171 -1.53 0.51 11.90
CA VAL A 171 -1.19 0.97 10.55
C VAL A 171 -1.54 -0.10 9.51
N LEU A 172 -2.49 0.24 8.64
CA LEU A 172 -2.84 -0.52 7.45
C LEU A 172 -2.20 0.13 6.23
N VAL A 173 -1.41 -0.64 5.49
CA VAL A 173 -0.82 -0.22 4.22
C VAL A 173 -1.48 -1.00 3.07
N LYS A 174 -2.08 -0.30 2.11
CA LYS A 174 -2.41 -0.85 0.79
C LYS A 174 -1.31 -0.47 -0.19
N MET A 175 -0.84 -1.44 -0.97
CA MET A 175 0.29 -1.26 -1.89
C MET A 175 -0.04 -1.85 -3.25
N ASP A 176 -0.10 -0.97 -4.24
CA ASP A 176 -0.27 -1.28 -5.66
C ASP A 176 0.45 -0.15 -6.41
N ILE A 177 1.73 -0.37 -6.71
CA ILE A 177 2.71 0.61 -7.18
C ILE A 177 3.47 0.10 -8.40
N GLU A 178 2.78 -0.68 -9.23
CA GLU A 178 3.19 -1.02 -10.60
C GLU A 178 4.61 -1.57 -10.71
N LYS A 179 4.87 -2.65 -9.96
CA LYS A 179 6.12 -3.43 -9.87
C LYS A 179 7.15 -2.88 -8.88
N ALA A 180 6.96 -1.69 -8.33
CA ALA A 180 7.85 -1.15 -7.31
C ALA A 180 7.78 -1.91 -5.99
N GLU A 181 6.76 -2.75 -5.78
CA GLU A 181 6.56 -3.57 -4.58
C GLU A 181 7.80 -4.42 -4.29
N PHE A 182 8.41 -5.01 -5.34
CA PHE A 182 9.56 -5.89 -5.17
C PHE A 182 10.82 -5.16 -4.68
N PHE A 183 10.88 -3.83 -4.75
CA PHE A 183 11.95 -3.02 -4.17
C PHE A 183 11.59 -2.52 -2.78
N VAL A 184 10.34 -2.09 -2.60
CA VAL A 184 9.84 -1.59 -1.30
C VAL A 184 9.79 -2.71 -0.25
N LEU A 185 9.36 -3.92 -0.60
CA LEU A 185 9.21 -5.02 0.35
C LEU A 185 10.54 -5.42 1.03
N PRO A 186 11.65 -5.66 0.31
CA PRO A 186 12.96 -5.85 0.94
C PRO A 186 13.37 -4.67 1.81
N ARG A 187 13.12 -3.43 1.36
CA ARG A 187 13.43 -2.23 2.14
C ARG A 187 12.65 -2.17 3.45
N MET A 188 11.38 -2.59 3.47
CA MET A 188 10.58 -2.70 4.69
C MET A 188 11.21 -3.66 5.71
N VAL A 189 11.79 -4.78 5.26
CA VAL A 189 12.52 -5.71 6.13
C VAL A 189 13.80 -5.05 6.67
N GLU A 190 14.57 -4.38 5.82
CA GLU A 190 15.84 -3.74 6.20
C GLU A 190 15.69 -2.67 7.27
N VAL A 191 14.59 -1.88 7.21
CA VAL A 191 14.34 -0.78 8.15
C VAL A 191 13.38 -1.17 9.28
N HIS A 192 13.00 -2.44 9.37
CA HIS A 192 12.06 -2.95 10.37
C HIS A 192 10.71 -2.22 10.38
N ALA A 193 10.17 -1.91 9.20
CA ALA A 193 8.86 -1.27 9.07
C ALA A 193 7.72 -2.16 9.62
N ASP A 194 7.96 -3.47 9.73
CA ASP A 194 7.06 -4.44 10.37
C ASP A 194 6.84 -4.19 11.87
N THR A 195 7.68 -3.38 12.51
CA THR A 195 7.49 -2.97 13.91
C THR A 195 6.41 -1.90 14.10
N VAL A 196 5.99 -1.25 13.01
CA VAL A 196 4.98 -0.18 13.04
C VAL A 196 3.82 -0.42 12.06
N VAL A 197 3.93 -1.41 11.16
CA VAL A 197 2.85 -1.83 10.26
C VAL A 197 2.14 -3.05 10.83
N ASP A 198 0.82 -3.01 10.97
CA ASP A 198 0.05 -4.17 11.45
C ASP A 198 -0.49 -5.00 10.28
N THR A 199 -0.84 -4.34 9.16
CA THR A 199 -1.45 -5.01 8.01
C THR A 199 -0.92 -4.45 6.70
N LEU A 200 -0.49 -5.34 5.81
CA LEU A 200 -0.03 -5.01 4.46
C LEU A 200 -0.88 -5.74 3.42
N MET A 201 -1.68 -4.98 2.68
CA MET A 201 -2.47 -5.45 1.54
C MET A 201 -1.70 -5.10 0.27
N VAL A 202 -1.02 -6.08 -0.32
CA VAL A 202 -0.08 -5.85 -1.44
C VAL A 202 -0.53 -6.59 -2.69
N GLU A 203 -0.63 -5.87 -3.80
CA GLU A 203 -0.85 -6.43 -5.12
C GLU A 203 0.51 -6.65 -5.82
N LEU A 204 0.85 -7.91 -6.03
CA LEU A 204 2.12 -8.26 -6.66
C LEU A 204 1.96 -8.37 -8.16
N HIS A 205 2.43 -7.34 -8.85
CA HIS A 205 2.43 -7.30 -10.31
C HIS A 205 3.28 -8.41 -10.91
N PRO A 206 2.78 -9.14 -11.93
CA PRO A 206 3.55 -10.19 -12.59
C PRO A 206 4.72 -9.61 -13.37
N TYR A 207 5.80 -10.38 -13.43
CA TYR A 207 6.97 -10.14 -14.27
C TYR A 207 7.11 -11.26 -15.30
N ASP A 208 7.48 -10.89 -16.53
CA ASP A 208 7.63 -11.83 -17.64
C ASP A 208 8.95 -12.65 -17.59
N PHE A 209 9.79 -12.43 -16.59
CA PHE A 209 11.09 -13.07 -16.45
C PHE A 209 11.46 -13.29 -14.98
N ALA A 210 12.27 -14.32 -14.72
CA ALA A 210 12.86 -14.54 -13.41
C ALA A 210 13.97 -13.51 -13.17
N ASP A 211 13.78 -12.69 -12.14
CA ASP A 211 14.71 -11.64 -11.70
C ASP A 211 15.11 -11.91 -10.25
N GLU A 212 16.39 -11.68 -9.92
CA GLU A 212 16.88 -11.73 -8.54
C GLU A 212 16.06 -10.80 -7.63
N GLN A 213 15.59 -9.67 -8.16
CA GLN A 213 14.75 -8.74 -7.42
C GLN A 213 13.39 -9.33 -7.06
N ILE A 214 12.80 -10.12 -7.95
CA ILE A 214 11.52 -10.80 -7.68
C ILE A 214 11.70 -11.80 -6.54
N ALA A 215 12.79 -12.58 -6.57
CA ALA A 215 13.12 -13.51 -5.50
C ALA A 215 13.33 -12.79 -4.15
N LYS A 216 13.96 -11.61 -4.15
CA LYS A 216 14.10 -10.76 -2.96
C LYS A 216 12.74 -10.31 -2.43
N GLY A 217 11.84 -9.83 -3.28
CA GLY A 217 10.51 -9.41 -2.84
C GLY A 217 9.67 -10.56 -2.25
N TRP A 218 9.70 -11.74 -2.86
CA TRP A 218 9.03 -12.92 -2.28
C TRP A 218 9.60 -13.33 -0.93
N LYS A 219 10.93 -13.34 -0.80
CA LYS A 219 11.58 -13.59 0.49
C LYS A 219 11.20 -12.53 1.53
N ALA A 220 11.10 -11.27 1.13
CA ALA A 220 10.68 -10.20 2.02
C ALA A 220 9.25 -10.40 2.52
N ILE A 221 8.31 -10.83 1.67
CA ILE A 221 6.95 -11.18 2.09
C ILE A 221 6.95 -12.32 3.11
N GLU A 222 7.74 -13.36 2.89
CA GLU A 222 7.87 -14.47 3.84
C GLU A 222 8.37 -13.96 5.19
N GLU A 223 9.38 -13.10 5.22
CA GLU A 223 9.90 -12.50 6.46
C GLU A 223 8.86 -11.59 7.15
N LEU A 224 8.24 -10.66 6.43
CA LEU A 224 7.22 -9.75 6.97
C LEU A 224 6.02 -10.51 7.53
N SER A 225 5.60 -11.60 6.86
CA SER A 225 4.45 -12.42 7.29
C SER A 225 4.62 -13.11 8.65
N LYS A 226 5.84 -13.07 9.22
CA LYS A 226 6.11 -13.58 10.57
C LYS A 226 5.63 -12.64 11.67
N THR A 227 5.47 -11.35 11.36
CA THR A 227 5.19 -10.29 12.35
C THR A 227 3.94 -9.48 12.00
N ILE A 228 3.55 -9.39 10.72
CA ILE A 228 2.41 -8.59 10.27
C ILE A 228 1.38 -9.43 9.51
N LEU A 229 0.14 -8.93 9.45
CA LEU A 229 -0.92 -9.55 8.66
C LEU A 229 -0.77 -9.19 7.17
N ILE A 230 -0.68 -10.19 6.29
CA ILE A 230 -0.61 -10.01 4.83
C ILE A 230 -1.73 -10.84 4.19
N PRO A 231 -2.97 -10.33 4.10
CA PRO A 231 -4.05 -11.04 3.44
C PRO A 231 -3.82 -11.06 1.92
N TYR A 232 -4.52 -11.97 1.23
CA TYR A 232 -4.56 -11.91 -0.23
C TYR A 232 -5.25 -10.60 -0.66
N TYR A 233 -4.64 -9.89 -1.60
CA TYR A 233 -5.15 -8.65 -2.14
C TYR A 233 -4.91 -8.61 -3.65
N ASP A 234 -5.92 -8.18 -4.38
CA ASP A 234 -5.97 -8.08 -5.84
C ASP A 234 -6.96 -6.96 -6.16
N SER A 235 -6.51 -5.84 -6.74
CA SER A 235 -7.39 -4.69 -7.00
C SER A 235 -8.46 -4.97 -8.05
N PHE A 236 -8.37 -6.10 -8.78
CA PHE A 236 -9.34 -6.52 -9.80
C PHE A 236 -10.38 -7.54 -9.30
N ALA A 237 -10.23 -8.05 -8.07
CA ALA A 237 -11.10 -9.08 -7.49
C ALA A 237 -12.36 -8.54 -6.81
#